data_AF-A0A1D2N745-F1
#
_entry.id   AF-A0A1D2N745-F1
#
_cell.length_a   1.000
_cell.length_b   1.000
_cell.length_c   1.000
_cell.angle_alpha   90.00
_cell.angle_beta   90.00
_cell.angle_gamma   90.00
#
_symmetry.space_group_name_H-M   'P 1'
#
loop_
_entity.id
_entity.type
_entity.pdbx_description
1 polymer ?
#
loop_
_entity_poly.entity_id
_entity_poly.type
_entity_poly.pdbx_seq_one_letter_code
_entity_poly.pdbx_strand_id
1 'polypeptide(L)'
;PNFQVNFITCQVVALCFSLSMKRWIKDPHTKLIYTLICGLGICLFCFGNQIFHIIASAGLGYILIKANKSSNMPWIVLGANMFYLSSLHLQRQFFDELGSYSLDITGPLMVLTQKVTSLAFSLQDAIDQKKSDDYKGTEMQKKYAVLEAPSFLEYWSFVFQFQSMLAGPLVLFKDFREFIHTDEFPSPLHAVVKKMGVSVFFAVVFIKVTPVYSIERLKETEFLWDTTFLYRMFYVTIATMMERAKYYHAWILADAVCNASGLGYDKQSQTWDLVTNVDALGFELGLNLKESLDSWNRGTMKWLRHVVYERVNPSIRTVATYAMSAIWHGYYPGYYITFLSGSVFTSVARQVRKIVRPLFVNDRSLKLVYDFFTWLTTRFVIAYVTFSFIILDFTPSILLYLRLYCCFHFAAFGAMFALPKLSKHLKNRGTRTQPQPATRVVTDAQPQKDKTEPKKDTAQTPATEVTKPIKKESETTTPKRGDDESYYGPKTATKELISHEYPEIKSYLRNSKPTNDVWTTWTMNSAAMNGNAVQLKTG
;
A
#
# COMPACT_ATOMS: atom_id res chain seq x y z
N PRO A 1 11.39 29.17 3.27
CA PRO A 1 12.24 28.53 2.22
C PRO A 1 11.42 27.50 1.43
N ASN A 2 11.74 27.26 0.15
CA ASN A 2 10.98 26.31 -0.66
C ASN A 2 11.21 24.87 -0.20
N PHE A 3 10.16 24.21 0.32
CA PHE A 3 10.24 22.86 0.91
C PHE A 3 10.98 21.86 0.01
N GLN A 4 10.63 21.80 -1.28
CA GLN A 4 11.20 20.83 -2.21
C GLN A 4 12.73 21.00 -2.34
N VAL A 5 13.22 22.25 -2.30
CA VAL A 5 14.65 22.58 -2.30
C VAL A 5 15.30 22.14 -0.98
N ASN A 6 14.64 22.35 0.16
CA ASN A 6 15.13 21.86 1.45
C ASN A 6 15.22 20.33 1.48
N PHE A 7 14.23 19.58 0.97
CA PHE A 7 14.30 18.11 0.93
C PHE A 7 15.38 17.58 -0.01
N ILE A 8 15.50 18.14 -1.23
CA ILE A 8 16.53 17.73 -2.19
C ILE A 8 17.93 18.06 -1.65
N THR A 9 18.12 19.23 -1.03
CA THR A 9 19.37 19.58 -0.32
C THR A 9 19.63 18.63 0.85
N CYS A 10 18.61 18.41 1.70
CA CYS A 10 18.41 17.30 2.65
C CYS A 10 19.14 16.02 2.17
N GLN A 11 18.73 15.50 1.01
CA GLN A 11 19.17 14.22 0.45
C GLN A 11 20.52 14.25 -0.26
N VAL A 12 20.88 15.33 -0.96
CA VAL A 12 22.20 15.47 -1.60
C VAL A 12 23.30 15.57 -0.54
N VAL A 13 23.06 16.31 0.54
CA VAL A 13 23.96 16.37 1.71
C VAL A 13 24.06 15.00 2.38
N ALA A 14 22.94 14.29 2.55
CA ALA A 14 22.94 12.92 3.08
C ALA A 14 23.73 11.93 2.19
N LEU A 15 23.68 12.07 0.86
CA LEU A 15 24.50 11.27 -0.06
C LEU A 15 25.99 11.55 0.12
N CYS A 16 26.39 12.83 0.27
CA CYS A 16 27.76 13.21 0.58
C CYS A 16 28.21 12.62 1.92
N PHE A 17 27.38 12.72 2.97
CA PHE A 17 27.63 12.14 4.29
C PHE A 17 27.80 10.61 4.25
N SER A 18 27.01 9.91 3.42
CA SER A 18 27.15 8.47 3.22
C SER A 18 28.49 8.09 2.58
N LEU A 19 28.95 8.84 1.58
CA LEU A 19 30.23 8.60 0.90
C LEU A 19 31.43 8.92 1.79
N SER A 20 31.37 10.00 2.57
CA SER A 20 32.42 10.36 3.53
C SER A 20 32.52 9.37 4.70
N MET A 21 31.38 8.91 5.24
CA MET A 21 31.38 7.83 6.23
C MET A 21 32.09 6.60 5.67
N LYS A 22 31.66 6.11 4.50
CA LYS A 22 32.27 4.92 3.87
C LYS A 22 33.79 5.11 3.63
N ARG A 23 34.24 6.31 3.26
CA ARG A 23 35.64 6.55 2.90
C ARG A 23 36.58 6.65 4.12
N TRP A 24 36.10 7.19 5.24
CA TRP A 24 36.96 7.59 6.36
C TRP A 24 36.59 7.00 7.72
N ILE A 25 35.38 6.48 7.92
CA ILE A 25 34.86 6.11 9.24
C ILE A 25 34.60 4.60 9.32
N LYS A 26 35.53 3.88 9.95
CA LYS A 26 35.43 2.44 10.18
C LYS A 26 34.91 2.09 11.58
N ASP A 27 35.53 2.68 12.60
CA ASP A 27 35.19 2.45 14.01
C ASP A 27 33.67 2.59 14.27
N PRO A 28 32.99 1.54 14.79
CA PRO A 28 31.57 1.57 15.12
C PRO A 28 31.15 2.72 16.03
N HIS A 29 31.97 3.11 17.01
CA HIS A 29 31.62 4.19 17.93
C HIS A 29 31.62 5.56 17.23
N THR A 30 32.62 5.81 16.40
CA THR A 30 32.70 6.99 15.53
C THR A 30 31.59 6.98 14.46
N LYS A 31 31.22 5.82 13.89
CA LYS A 31 30.05 5.72 12.99
C LYS A 31 28.75 6.14 13.68
N LEU A 32 28.53 5.73 14.94
CA LEU A 32 27.37 6.14 15.72
C LEU A 32 27.34 7.66 15.92
N ILE A 33 28.42 8.23 16.48
CA ILE A 33 28.55 9.68 16.71
C ILE A 33 28.32 10.47 15.42
N TYR A 34 28.97 10.08 14.32
CA TYR A 34 28.82 10.73 13.03
C TYR A 34 27.38 10.63 12.50
N THR A 35 26.76 9.46 12.61
CA THR A 35 25.36 9.24 12.21
C THR A 35 24.42 10.18 12.97
N LEU A 36 24.57 10.27 14.29
CA LEU A 36 23.79 11.15 15.16
C LEU A 36 23.98 12.63 14.82
N ILE A 37 25.23 13.11 14.67
CA ILE A 37 25.52 14.51 14.36
C ILE A 37 24.97 14.91 12.99
N CYS A 38 25.21 14.10 11.96
CA CYS A 38 24.68 14.35 10.61
C CYS A 38 23.14 14.36 10.59
N GLY A 39 22.48 13.47 11.34
CA GLY A 39 21.03 13.41 11.43
C GLY A 39 20.41 14.58 12.20
N LEU A 40 21.01 14.98 13.32
CA LEU A 40 20.62 16.17 14.07
C LEU A 40 20.77 17.44 13.21
N GLY A 41 21.90 17.58 12.49
CA GLY A 41 22.14 18.71 11.59
C GLY A 41 21.13 18.77 10.44
N ILE A 42 20.82 17.63 9.81
CA ILE A 42 19.78 17.53 8.78
C ILE A 42 18.39 17.86 9.35
N CYS A 43 18.01 17.34 10.52
CA CYS A 43 16.74 17.69 11.14
C CYS A 43 16.64 19.17 11.51
N LEU A 44 17.71 19.76 12.06
CA LEU A 44 17.73 21.17 12.44
C LEU A 44 17.64 22.11 11.23
N PHE A 45 18.29 21.78 10.12
CA PHE A 45 18.15 22.53 8.87
C PHE A 45 16.78 22.32 8.20
N CYS A 46 16.33 21.06 8.08
CA CYS A 46 15.08 20.74 7.37
C CYS A 46 13.83 21.17 8.19
N PHE A 47 13.88 21.31 9.54
CA PHE A 47 12.71 21.60 10.42
C PHE A 47 12.88 22.66 11.54
N GLY A 48 14.10 23.13 11.82
CA GLY A 48 14.35 24.08 12.92
C GLY A 48 13.87 23.56 14.29
N ASN A 49 13.22 24.42 15.07
CA ASN A 49 12.77 24.13 16.44
C ASN A 49 11.78 22.96 16.54
N GLN A 50 11.09 22.58 15.46
CA GLN A 50 10.15 21.43 15.50
C GLN A 50 10.87 20.10 15.83
N ILE A 51 12.20 20.02 15.69
CA ILE A 51 13.01 18.87 16.11
C ILE A 51 12.74 18.42 17.56
N PHE A 52 12.31 19.32 18.45
CA PHE A 52 11.95 18.98 19.83
C PHE A 52 10.81 17.95 19.92
N HIS A 53 9.92 17.85 18.92
CA HIS A 53 8.89 16.80 18.88
C HIS A 53 9.48 15.40 18.64
N ILE A 54 10.49 15.29 17.77
CA ILE A 54 11.24 14.03 17.56
C ILE A 54 11.97 13.66 18.86
N ILE A 55 12.64 14.63 19.50
CA ILE A 55 13.38 14.41 20.75
C ILE A 55 12.42 13.99 21.89
N ALA A 56 11.27 14.66 22.06
CA ALA A 56 10.30 14.32 23.10
C ALA A 56 9.71 12.91 22.92
N SER A 57 9.25 12.58 21.71
CA SER A 57 8.67 11.26 21.41
C SER A 57 9.71 10.13 21.53
N ALA A 58 10.93 10.36 21.02
CA ALA A 58 12.04 9.42 21.13
C ALA A 58 12.48 9.21 22.58
N GLY A 59 12.58 10.30 23.36
CA GLY A 59 12.94 10.26 24.77
C GLY A 59 11.91 9.49 25.60
N LEU A 60 10.62 9.77 25.39
CA LEU A 60 9.51 9.03 26.00
C LEU A 60 9.58 7.53 25.67
N GLY A 61 9.81 7.18 24.40
CA GLY A 61 10.03 5.79 23.99
C GLY A 61 11.19 5.11 24.71
N TYR A 62 12.35 5.77 24.80
CA TYR A 62 13.53 5.23 25.49
C TYR A 62 13.30 5.03 26.99
N ILE A 63 12.70 6.02 27.66
CA ILE A 63 12.35 5.96 29.07
C ILE A 63 11.41 4.79 29.34
N LEU A 64 10.34 4.63 28.54
CA LEU A 64 9.39 3.53 28.68
C LEU A 64 10.05 2.15 28.45
N ILE A 65 10.95 2.03 27.46
CA ILE A 65 11.71 0.79 27.18
C ILE A 65 12.65 0.43 28.35
N LYS A 66 13.27 1.42 29.01
CA LYS A 66 14.22 1.17 30.11
C LYS A 66 13.53 0.96 31.46
N ALA A 67 12.42 1.66 31.71
CA ALA A 67 11.68 1.59 32.98
C ALA A 67 10.75 0.38 33.08
N ASN A 68 10.09 -0.01 31.98
CA ASN A 68 9.09 -1.08 31.99
C ASN A 68 9.69 -2.42 31.51
N LYS A 69 9.73 -3.43 32.38
CA LYS A 69 10.21 -4.79 32.06
C LYS A 69 9.07 -5.83 31.95
N SER A 70 7.80 -5.40 31.94
CA SER A 70 6.64 -6.27 31.75
C SER A 70 6.43 -6.63 30.27
N SER A 71 5.71 -7.73 30.02
CA SER A 71 5.27 -8.12 28.66
C SER A 71 4.39 -7.09 27.95
N ASN A 72 3.86 -6.11 28.68
CA ASN A 72 3.05 -5.01 28.13
C ASN A 72 3.89 -3.81 27.67
N MET A 73 5.21 -3.79 27.93
CA MET A 73 6.11 -2.72 27.50
C MET A 73 5.95 -2.32 26.02
N PRO A 74 5.96 -3.23 25.01
CA PRO A 74 5.85 -2.81 23.62
C PRO A 74 4.49 -2.19 23.26
N TRP A 75 3.41 -2.64 23.90
CA TRP A 75 2.08 -2.06 23.72
C TRP A 75 1.97 -0.66 24.33
N ILE A 76 2.62 -0.44 25.47
CA ILE A 76 2.67 0.86 26.14
C ILE A 76 3.54 1.85 25.33
N VAL A 77 4.68 1.41 24.80
CA VAL A 77 5.52 2.22 23.90
C VAL A 77 4.78 2.56 22.60
N LEU A 78 4.05 1.59 22.02
CA LEU A 78 3.20 1.82 20.84
C LEU A 78 2.08 2.81 21.15
N GLY A 79 1.34 2.64 22.23
CA GLY A 79 0.27 3.55 22.65
C GLY A 79 0.79 4.97 22.86
N ALA A 80 1.92 5.14 23.56
CA ALA A 80 2.51 6.44 23.84
C ALA A 80 3.01 7.17 22.58
N ASN A 81 3.73 6.47 21.68
CA ASN A 81 4.24 7.07 20.44
C ASN A 81 3.11 7.36 19.43
N MET A 82 2.12 6.47 19.34
CA MET A 82 0.93 6.71 18.51
C MET A 82 0.11 7.87 19.05
N PHE A 83 -0.12 7.98 20.37
CA PHE A 83 -0.82 9.11 20.97
C PHE A 83 -0.10 10.43 20.69
N TYR A 84 1.23 10.49 20.88
CA TYR A 84 2.01 11.71 20.61
C TYR A 84 1.95 12.12 19.13
N LEU A 85 2.10 11.17 18.20
CA LEU A 85 1.94 11.40 16.76
C LEU A 85 0.51 11.87 16.41
N SER A 86 -0.50 11.23 16.99
CA SER A 86 -1.91 11.60 16.84
C SER A 86 -2.20 13.01 17.34
N SER A 87 -1.60 13.44 18.45
CA SER A 87 -1.75 14.81 18.96
C SER A 87 -1.26 15.85 17.96
N LEU A 88 -0.12 15.62 17.29
CA LEU A 88 0.37 16.55 16.28
C LEU A 88 -0.44 16.49 14.98
N HIS A 89 -0.88 15.31 14.54
CA HIS A 89 -1.80 15.18 13.39
C HIS A 89 -3.11 15.95 13.63
N LEU A 90 -3.68 15.86 14.84
CA LEU A 90 -4.88 16.62 15.22
C LEU A 90 -4.60 18.11 15.34
N GLN A 91 -3.49 18.52 15.98
CA GLN A 91 -3.09 19.92 16.09
C GLN A 91 -2.97 20.55 14.69
N ARG A 92 -2.25 19.89 13.77
CA ARG A 92 -2.15 20.32 12.37
C ARG A 92 -3.51 20.43 11.71
N GLN A 93 -4.36 19.41 11.81
CA GLN A 93 -5.67 19.40 11.15
C GLN A 93 -6.66 20.44 11.70
N PHE A 94 -6.44 20.99 12.90
CA PHE A 94 -7.26 22.05 13.49
C PHE A 94 -6.64 23.46 13.42
N PHE A 95 -5.32 23.60 13.34
CA PHE A 95 -4.63 24.89 13.48
C PHE A 95 -3.73 25.30 12.30
N ASP A 96 -3.27 24.38 11.45
CA ASP A 96 -2.69 24.76 10.15
C ASP A 96 -3.82 25.07 9.16
N GLU A 97 -3.65 26.09 8.32
CA GLU A 97 -4.63 26.40 7.26
C GLU A 97 -4.83 25.18 6.34
N LEU A 98 -6.11 24.85 6.10
CA LEU A 98 -6.59 23.70 5.32
C LEU A 98 -6.08 23.73 3.86
N GLY A 99 -4.85 23.26 3.66
CA GLY A 99 -4.14 23.31 2.38
C GLY A 99 -2.62 23.51 2.48
N SER A 100 -2.05 23.75 3.67
CA SER A 100 -0.60 23.88 3.86
C SER A 100 0.15 22.54 3.74
N TYR A 101 0.33 22.06 2.50
CA TYR A 101 1.07 20.85 2.16
C TYR A 101 2.61 21.06 2.15
N SER A 102 3.13 21.60 3.25
CA SER A 102 4.56 21.64 3.54
C SER A 102 5.07 20.32 4.15
N LEU A 103 6.40 20.13 4.14
CA LEU A 103 7.06 19.04 4.86
C LEU A 103 7.10 19.39 6.35
N ASP A 104 6.13 18.86 7.06
CA ASP A 104 5.90 18.99 8.49
C ASP A 104 6.62 17.86 9.28
N ILE A 105 6.93 18.12 10.55
CA ILE A 105 7.63 17.21 11.46
C ILE A 105 6.90 15.87 11.65
N THR A 106 5.59 15.80 11.38
CA THR A 106 4.84 14.54 11.37
C THR A 106 5.44 13.50 10.41
N GLY A 107 6.07 13.88 9.29
CA GLY A 107 6.71 12.95 8.36
C GLY A 107 7.87 12.16 8.99
N PRO A 108 8.91 12.82 9.50
CA PRO A 108 9.95 12.17 10.32
C PRO A 108 9.40 11.47 11.57
N LEU A 109 8.38 12.05 12.23
CA LEU A 109 7.79 11.49 13.44
C LEU A 109 7.04 10.18 13.16
N MET A 110 6.40 10.06 12.00
CA MET A 110 5.81 8.82 11.50
C MET A 110 6.89 7.73 11.36
N VAL A 111 8.07 8.05 10.80
CA VAL A 111 9.21 7.13 10.71
C VAL A 111 9.82 6.82 12.09
N LEU A 112 9.89 7.80 12.99
CA LEU A 112 10.31 7.59 14.38
C LEU A 112 9.40 6.58 15.09
N THR A 113 8.09 6.78 15.03
CA THR A 113 7.10 5.89 15.65
C THR A 113 7.29 4.46 15.17
N GLN A 114 7.58 4.24 13.88
CA GLN A 114 7.93 2.91 13.37
C GLN A 114 9.22 2.34 13.97
N LYS A 115 10.32 3.13 13.99
CA LYS A 115 11.62 2.73 14.55
C LYS A 115 11.52 2.33 16.03
N VAL A 116 10.96 3.22 16.86
CA VAL A 116 10.90 3.09 18.33
C VAL A 116 10.00 1.93 18.74
N THR A 117 8.82 1.80 18.11
CA THR A 117 7.88 0.72 18.44
C THR A 117 8.36 -0.64 17.93
N SER A 118 8.99 -0.70 16.76
CA SER A 118 9.64 -1.94 16.28
C SER A 118 10.73 -2.43 17.23
N LEU A 119 11.56 -1.53 17.74
CA LEU A 119 12.58 -1.86 18.74
C LEU A 119 11.94 -2.43 20.01
N ALA A 120 10.88 -1.79 20.54
CA ALA A 120 10.19 -2.25 21.73
C ALA A 120 9.63 -3.68 21.57
N PHE A 121 8.97 -3.98 20.44
CA PHE A 121 8.51 -5.34 20.14
C PHE A 121 9.66 -6.34 19.97
N SER A 122 10.73 -5.95 19.28
CA SER A 122 11.92 -6.80 19.09
C SER A 122 12.68 -7.12 20.38
N LEU A 123 12.64 -6.23 21.38
CA LEU A 123 13.17 -6.51 22.73
C LEU A 123 12.28 -7.49 23.49
N GLN A 124 10.95 -7.35 23.37
CA GLN A 124 10.00 -8.30 23.96
C GLN A 124 10.14 -9.70 23.34
N ASP A 125 10.32 -9.79 22.02
CA ASP A 125 10.54 -11.07 21.32
C ASP A 125 11.77 -11.82 21.84
N ALA A 126 12.87 -11.11 22.13
CA ALA A 126 14.07 -11.70 22.71
C ALA A 126 13.86 -12.15 24.18
N ILE A 127 13.05 -11.41 24.94
CA ILE A 127 12.68 -11.79 26.31
C ILE A 127 11.83 -13.07 26.31
N ASP A 128 10.87 -13.19 25.39
CA ASP A 128 9.97 -14.34 25.33
C ASP A 128 10.61 -15.57 24.68
N GLN A 129 11.57 -15.38 23.76
CA GLN A 129 12.45 -16.46 23.28
C GLN A 129 13.33 -17.02 24.41
N LYS A 130 13.90 -16.17 25.26
CA LYS A 130 14.71 -16.59 26.43
C LYS A 130 13.90 -17.29 27.54
N LYS A 131 12.56 -17.35 27.45
CA LYS A 131 11.67 -18.04 28.42
C LYS A 131 11.25 -19.45 27.99
N SER A 132 11.42 -19.83 26.73
CA SER A 132 10.90 -21.09 26.21
C SER A 132 11.65 -21.55 24.96
N ASP A 133 12.27 -22.72 25.03
CA ASP A 133 12.95 -23.35 23.89
C ASP A 133 11.98 -23.71 22.75
N ASP A 134 10.68 -23.88 23.07
CA ASP A 134 9.58 -24.07 22.12
C ASP A 134 8.81 -22.75 21.84
N TYR A 135 9.55 -21.66 21.59
CA TYR A 135 8.97 -20.35 21.26
C TYR A 135 8.32 -20.34 19.87
N LYS A 136 6.98 -20.38 19.85
CA LYS A 136 6.13 -20.46 18.64
C LYS A 136 5.88 -19.11 17.96
N GLY A 137 6.75 -18.13 18.16
CA GLY A 137 6.70 -16.87 17.42
C GLY A 137 7.05 -17.04 15.95
N THR A 138 6.77 -16.01 15.16
CA THR A 138 6.97 -16.03 13.71
C THR A 138 8.46 -15.90 13.33
N GLU A 139 8.80 -16.30 12.10
CA GLU A 139 10.16 -16.12 11.58
C GLU A 139 10.60 -14.64 11.52
N MET A 140 9.65 -13.69 11.47
CA MET A 140 9.95 -12.26 11.61
C MET A 140 10.33 -11.91 13.06
N GLN A 141 9.59 -12.41 14.05
CA GLN A 141 9.88 -12.22 15.48
C GLN A 141 11.22 -12.87 15.88
N LYS A 142 11.54 -14.05 15.33
CA LYS A 142 12.84 -14.72 15.49
C LYS A 142 13.96 -13.95 14.79
N LYS A 143 13.83 -13.62 13.49
CA LYS A 143 14.88 -12.89 12.75
C LYS A 143 15.21 -11.55 13.41
N TYR A 144 14.20 -10.81 13.88
CA TYR A 144 14.36 -9.44 14.37
C TYR A 144 14.44 -9.26 15.88
N ALA A 145 14.47 -10.33 16.67
CA ALA A 145 14.71 -10.26 18.12
C ALA A 145 16.04 -9.55 18.45
N VAL A 146 15.98 -8.65 19.42
CA VAL A 146 17.11 -7.83 19.91
C VAL A 146 17.43 -8.27 21.33
N LEU A 147 18.55 -8.97 21.50
CA LEU A 147 18.92 -9.63 22.77
C LEU A 147 19.20 -8.67 23.93
N GLU A 148 19.58 -7.43 23.61
CA GLU A 148 20.06 -6.39 24.55
C GLU A 148 19.59 -5.01 24.12
N ALA A 149 18.95 -4.28 25.05
CA ALA A 149 18.44 -2.93 24.83
C ALA A 149 19.58 -1.92 24.58
N PRO A 150 19.48 -1.03 23.56
CA PRO A 150 20.56 -0.13 23.17
C PRO A 150 21.09 0.72 24.32
N SER A 151 22.38 1.06 24.23
CA SER A 151 22.98 2.19 24.92
C SER A 151 22.33 3.51 24.48
N PHE A 152 22.57 4.59 25.24
CA PHE A 152 22.06 5.92 24.90
C PHE A 152 22.52 6.36 23.50
N LEU A 153 23.82 6.22 23.21
CA LEU A 153 24.40 6.58 21.91
C LEU A 153 23.79 5.77 20.76
N GLU A 154 23.68 4.44 20.88
CA GLU A 154 23.05 3.61 19.85
C GLU A 154 21.60 4.00 19.58
N TYR A 155 20.81 4.23 20.64
CA TYR A 155 19.40 4.58 20.49
C TYR A 155 19.22 5.90 19.74
N TRP A 156 19.93 6.95 20.16
CA TRP A 156 19.83 8.25 19.51
C TRP A 156 20.40 8.26 18.11
N SER A 157 21.48 7.50 17.85
CA SER A 157 22.03 7.32 16.49
C SER A 157 21.08 6.54 15.58
N PHE A 158 20.36 5.55 16.11
CA PHE A 158 19.32 4.81 15.38
C PHE A 158 18.12 5.69 15.04
N VAL A 159 17.66 6.49 16.01
CA VAL A 159 16.63 7.50 15.82
C VAL A 159 17.06 8.47 14.72
N PHE A 160 18.12 9.24 14.97
CA PHE A 160 18.70 10.25 14.08
C PHE A 160 19.61 9.66 12.99
N GLN A 161 19.31 8.46 12.47
CA GLN A 161 20.05 7.95 11.31
C GLN A 161 19.71 8.81 10.07
N PHE A 162 20.68 9.58 9.59
CA PHE A 162 20.47 10.58 8.53
C PHE A 162 20.03 9.96 7.20
N GLN A 163 20.39 8.70 6.95
CA GLN A 163 20.14 7.99 5.70
C GLN A 163 18.64 7.77 5.42
N SER A 164 17.80 7.74 6.48
CA SER A 164 16.38 7.40 6.39
C SER A 164 15.42 8.32 7.15
N MET A 165 15.93 9.32 7.86
CA MET A 165 15.10 10.16 8.76
C MET A 165 13.97 10.91 8.02
N LEU A 166 14.25 11.50 6.84
CA LEU A 166 13.31 12.44 6.20
C LEU A 166 12.10 11.78 5.53
N ALA A 167 12.22 10.53 5.06
CA ALA A 167 11.19 9.88 4.23
C ALA A 167 11.11 8.34 4.38
N GLY A 168 11.82 7.76 5.36
CA GLY A 168 12.20 6.34 5.32
C GLY A 168 13.40 6.10 4.39
N PRO A 169 13.75 4.85 4.05
CA PRO A 169 13.07 3.60 4.43
C PRO A 169 13.03 3.32 5.94
N LEU A 170 12.10 2.48 6.40
CA LEU A 170 12.23 1.92 7.75
C LEU A 170 13.37 0.91 7.78
N VAL A 171 14.33 1.18 8.67
CA VAL A 171 15.38 0.26 9.08
C VAL A 171 15.02 -0.28 10.46
N LEU A 172 15.08 -1.61 10.64
CA LEU A 172 14.85 -2.24 11.94
C LEU A 172 16.15 -2.20 12.77
N PHE A 173 16.04 -2.09 14.09
CA PHE A 173 17.21 -1.82 14.95
C PHE A 173 18.33 -2.86 14.82
N LYS A 174 17.99 -4.13 14.54
CA LYS A 174 18.96 -5.19 14.30
C LYS A 174 19.78 -4.96 13.03
N ASP A 175 19.12 -4.59 11.92
CA ASP A 175 19.78 -4.25 10.65
C ASP A 175 20.70 -3.02 10.83
N PHE A 176 20.25 -2.02 11.61
CA PHE A 176 21.05 -0.84 11.94
C PHE A 176 22.29 -1.19 12.78
N ARG A 177 22.14 -2.00 13.85
CA ARG A 177 23.27 -2.44 14.68
C ARG A 177 24.27 -3.26 13.86
N GLU A 178 23.80 -4.14 12.97
CA GLU A 178 24.69 -4.88 12.07
C GLU A 178 25.44 -3.97 11.09
N PHE A 179 24.76 -2.98 10.50
CA PHE A 179 25.39 -1.97 9.64
C PHE A 179 26.52 -1.20 10.36
N ILE A 180 26.28 -0.75 11.60
CA ILE A 180 27.28 -0.04 12.41
C ILE A 180 28.55 -0.88 12.62
N HIS A 181 28.42 -2.20 12.78
CA HIS A 181 29.55 -3.13 12.91
C HIS A 181 30.07 -3.69 11.57
N THR A 182 29.58 -3.22 10.42
CA THR A 182 30.01 -3.69 9.09
C THR A 182 30.87 -2.63 8.39
N ASP A 183 32.09 -3.03 7.97
CA ASP A 183 32.98 -2.23 7.11
C ASP A 183 33.10 -2.77 5.69
N GLU A 184 32.95 -4.08 5.51
CA GLU A 184 33.23 -4.76 4.26
C GLU A 184 31.95 -5.13 3.52
N PHE A 185 31.80 -4.56 2.34
CA PHE A 185 30.70 -4.77 1.40
C PHE A 185 31.17 -4.41 -0.02
N PRO A 186 30.56 -4.99 -1.08
CA PRO A 186 30.95 -4.72 -2.46
C PRO A 186 30.74 -3.24 -2.85
N SER A 187 31.18 -2.84 -4.05
CA SER A 187 30.99 -1.45 -4.48
C SER A 187 29.49 -1.12 -4.67
N PRO A 188 28.93 -0.12 -3.96
CA PRO A 188 27.54 0.29 -4.11
C PRO A 188 27.30 1.08 -5.40
N LEU A 189 28.37 1.50 -6.11
CA LEU A 189 28.32 2.51 -7.18
C LEU A 189 27.25 2.22 -8.23
N HIS A 190 27.21 0.99 -8.76
CA HIS A 190 26.20 0.60 -9.74
C HIS A 190 24.76 0.67 -9.19
N ALA A 191 24.55 0.23 -7.95
CA ALA A 191 23.23 0.27 -7.31
C ALA A 191 22.79 1.71 -6.99
N VAL A 192 23.71 2.57 -6.55
CA VAL A 192 23.46 4.00 -6.26
C VAL A 192 23.15 4.75 -7.55
N VAL A 193 24.00 4.64 -8.58
CA VAL A 193 23.79 5.31 -9.89
C VAL A 193 22.47 4.86 -10.52
N LYS A 194 22.14 3.55 -10.47
CA LYS A 194 20.85 3.03 -10.95
C LYS A 194 19.67 3.64 -10.18
N LYS A 195 19.70 3.64 -8.84
CA LYS A 195 18.63 4.24 -8.02
C LYS A 195 18.51 5.75 -8.28
N MET A 196 19.62 6.49 -8.37
CA MET A 196 19.61 7.92 -8.70
C MET A 196 18.98 8.20 -10.07
N GLY A 197 19.35 7.45 -11.12
CA GLY A 197 18.77 7.62 -12.46
C GLY A 197 17.25 7.40 -12.49
N VAL A 198 16.77 6.34 -11.83
CA VAL A 198 15.33 6.07 -11.69
C VAL A 198 14.61 7.13 -10.84
N SER A 199 15.25 7.61 -9.77
CA SER A 199 14.71 8.69 -8.94
C SER A 199 14.59 10.02 -9.70
N VAL A 200 15.58 10.36 -10.54
CA VAL A 200 15.54 11.56 -11.41
C VAL A 200 14.46 11.43 -12.48
N PHE A 201 14.28 10.25 -13.08
CA PHE A 201 13.17 10.00 -14.00
C PHE A 201 11.81 10.29 -13.34
N PHE A 202 11.57 9.78 -12.12
CA PHE A 202 10.33 10.07 -11.40
C PHE A 202 10.19 11.53 -10.94
N ALA A 203 11.30 12.24 -10.68
CA ALA A 203 11.25 13.69 -10.45
C ALA A 203 10.78 14.45 -11.71
N VAL A 204 11.29 14.09 -12.89
CA VAL A 204 10.86 14.70 -14.17
C VAL A 204 9.39 14.41 -14.45
N VAL A 205 8.93 13.17 -14.23
CA VAL A 205 7.50 12.82 -14.34
C VAL A 205 6.65 13.64 -13.38
N PHE A 206 7.06 13.77 -12.11
CA PHE A 206 6.34 14.56 -11.11
C PHE A 206 6.25 16.05 -11.48
N ILE A 207 7.36 16.65 -11.94
CA ILE A 207 7.44 18.08 -12.26
C ILE A 207 6.72 18.42 -13.58
N LYS A 208 6.68 17.50 -14.56
CA LYS A 208 6.20 17.79 -15.93
C LYS A 208 4.85 17.15 -16.29
N VAL A 209 4.46 16.04 -15.66
CA VAL A 209 3.29 15.25 -16.06
C VAL A 209 2.17 15.29 -15.01
N THR A 210 2.50 15.26 -13.71
CA THR A 210 1.49 15.33 -12.64
C THR A 210 0.61 16.59 -12.70
N PRO A 211 1.11 17.81 -13.03
CA PRO A 211 0.25 18.99 -13.18
C PRO A 211 -0.79 18.86 -14.30
N VAL A 212 -0.51 18.07 -15.36
CA VAL A 212 -1.44 17.82 -16.49
C VAL A 212 -2.60 16.90 -16.06
N TYR A 213 -2.35 16.02 -15.08
CA TYR A 213 -3.32 15.08 -14.52
C TYR A 213 -3.55 15.35 -13.02
N SER A 214 -3.76 16.64 -12.68
CA SER A 214 -3.98 17.09 -11.30
C SER A 214 -5.13 16.36 -10.59
N ILE A 215 -4.93 16.00 -9.32
CA ILE A 215 -5.98 15.42 -8.47
C ILE A 215 -7.09 16.42 -8.12
N GLU A 216 -6.81 17.73 -8.08
CA GLU A 216 -7.86 18.72 -7.74
C GLU A 216 -9.01 18.71 -8.76
N ARG A 217 -8.73 18.28 -10.01
CA ARG A 217 -9.74 18.04 -11.03
C ARG A 217 -10.80 17.00 -10.64
N LEU A 218 -10.48 16.08 -9.73
CA LEU A 218 -11.45 15.12 -9.19
C LEU A 218 -12.53 15.78 -8.32
N LYS A 219 -12.31 17.01 -7.85
CA LYS A 219 -13.24 17.81 -7.05
C LYS A 219 -14.13 18.71 -7.92
N GLU A 220 -13.75 18.96 -9.19
CA GLU A 220 -14.50 19.81 -10.11
C GLU A 220 -15.91 19.26 -10.36
N THR A 221 -16.94 20.01 -9.97
CA THR A 221 -17.90 20.56 -10.95
C THR A 221 -18.18 19.71 -12.19
N GLU A 222 -17.64 20.24 -13.28
CA GLU A 222 -17.79 19.78 -14.65
C GLU A 222 -17.21 18.37 -14.84
N PHE A 223 -16.09 18.04 -14.18
CA PHE A 223 -15.53 16.69 -14.19
C PHE A 223 -16.51 15.66 -13.61
N LEU A 224 -17.10 15.93 -12.45
CA LEU A 224 -18.02 15.03 -11.78
C LEU A 224 -19.34 14.88 -12.56
N TRP A 225 -19.90 15.98 -13.07
CA TRP A 225 -21.26 15.98 -13.64
C TRP A 225 -21.29 15.71 -15.16
N ASP A 226 -20.44 16.35 -15.94
CA ASP A 226 -20.55 16.42 -17.40
C ASP A 226 -19.66 15.40 -18.15
N THR A 227 -18.80 14.66 -17.45
CA THR A 227 -17.95 13.62 -18.06
C THR A 227 -18.45 12.19 -17.82
N THR A 228 -18.09 11.27 -18.73
CA THR A 228 -18.60 9.88 -18.73
C THR A 228 -17.95 9.00 -17.66
N PHE A 229 -18.60 7.90 -17.30
CA PHE A 229 -18.05 6.91 -16.35
C PHE A 229 -16.66 6.40 -16.75
N LEU A 230 -16.48 6.04 -18.03
CA LEU A 230 -15.20 5.52 -18.54
C LEU A 230 -14.11 6.58 -18.51
N TYR A 231 -14.43 7.84 -18.86
CA TYR A 231 -13.49 8.95 -18.77
C TYR A 231 -13.04 9.19 -17.32
N ARG A 232 -13.97 9.25 -16.37
CA ARG A 232 -13.65 9.44 -14.94
C ARG A 232 -12.80 8.30 -14.38
N MET A 233 -13.14 7.04 -14.68
CA MET A 233 -12.32 5.89 -14.28
C MET A 233 -10.90 5.94 -14.85
N PHE A 234 -10.75 6.30 -16.13
CA PHE A 234 -9.43 6.44 -16.75
C PHE A 234 -8.64 7.60 -16.15
N TYR A 235 -9.24 8.79 -16.01
CA TYR A 235 -8.60 9.98 -15.45
C TYR A 235 -8.15 9.75 -14.00
N VAL A 236 -9.01 9.17 -13.14
CA VAL A 236 -8.64 8.77 -11.76
C VAL A 236 -7.45 7.80 -11.75
N THR A 237 -7.37 6.90 -12.73
CA THR A 237 -6.26 5.94 -12.83
C THR A 237 -4.94 6.62 -13.23
N ILE A 238 -4.97 7.57 -14.17
CA ILE A 238 -3.77 8.32 -14.56
C ILE A 238 -3.35 9.31 -13.46
N ALA A 239 -4.28 10.11 -12.93
CA ALA A 239 -4.01 11.11 -11.89
C ALA A 239 -3.39 10.48 -10.63
N THR A 240 -4.01 9.40 -10.10
CA THR A 240 -3.45 8.68 -8.95
C THR A 240 -2.10 8.03 -9.26
N MET A 241 -1.79 7.69 -10.53
CA MET A 241 -0.48 7.17 -10.94
C MET A 241 0.58 8.27 -11.02
N MET A 242 0.25 9.44 -11.56
CA MET A 242 1.17 10.57 -11.62
C MET A 242 1.51 11.12 -10.22
N GLU A 243 0.56 11.06 -9.28
CA GLU A 243 0.80 11.39 -7.87
C GLU A 243 1.75 10.42 -7.15
N ARG A 244 1.89 9.17 -7.62
CA ARG A 244 2.86 8.23 -7.04
C ARG A 244 4.31 8.59 -7.39
N ALA A 245 4.54 9.38 -8.44
CA ALA A 245 5.88 9.78 -8.89
C ALA A 245 6.69 10.51 -7.81
N LYS A 246 6.06 11.38 -6.99
CA LYS A 246 6.76 12.08 -5.89
C LYS A 246 7.28 11.13 -4.81
N TYR A 247 6.51 10.08 -4.48
CA TYR A 247 6.92 9.05 -3.54
C TYR A 247 7.99 8.11 -4.13
N TYR A 248 7.86 7.72 -5.41
CA TYR A 248 8.89 6.96 -6.11
C TYR A 248 10.22 7.73 -6.17
N HIS A 249 10.21 9.02 -6.50
CA HIS A 249 11.39 9.88 -6.45
C HIS A 249 12.02 9.89 -5.05
N ALA A 250 11.25 10.28 -4.03
CA ALA A 250 11.74 10.48 -2.67
C ALA A 250 12.27 9.20 -2.01
N TRP A 251 11.55 8.08 -2.14
CA TRP A 251 11.96 6.81 -1.55
C TRP A 251 13.14 6.18 -2.28
N ILE A 252 13.17 6.20 -3.62
CA ILE A 252 14.31 5.64 -4.37
C ILE A 252 15.58 6.49 -4.15
N LEU A 253 15.43 7.80 -3.86
CA LEU A 253 16.55 8.66 -3.47
C LEU A 253 17.10 8.29 -2.07
N ALA A 254 16.24 8.15 -1.06
CA ALA A 254 16.65 7.72 0.28
C ALA A 254 17.25 6.29 0.28
N ASP A 255 16.68 5.39 -0.53
CA ASP A 255 17.22 4.06 -0.78
C ASP A 255 18.61 4.12 -1.47
N ALA A 256 18.92 5.16 -2.25
CA ALA A 256 20.25 5.39 -2.82
C ALA A 256 21.24 5.90 -1.77
N VAL A 257 20.81 6.79 -0.87
CA VAL A 257 21.61 7.26 0.28
C VAL A 257 21.97 6.12 1.22
N CYS A 258 21.00 5.24 1.55
CA CYS A 258 21.24 4.02 2.34
C CYS A 258 22.21 3.06 1.64
N ASN A 259 22.11 2.90 0.32
CA ASN A 259 23.06 2.07 -0.44
C ASN A 259 24.46 2.70 -0.45
N ALA A 260 24.59 4.03 -0.53
CA ALA A 260 25.88 4.71 -0.57
C ALA A 260 26.71 4.54 0.73
N SER A 261 26.05 4.47 1.89
CA SER A 261 26.75 4.21 3.17
C SER A 261 27.04 2.74 3.42
N GLY A 262 26.40 1.82 2.68
CA GLY A 262 26.45 0.37 2.91
C GLY A 262 25.24 -0.20 3.66
N LEU A 263 24.39 0.64 4.26
CA LEU A 263 23.21 0.26 5.05
C LEU A 263 22.15 -0.53 4.25
N GLY A 264 22.13 -0.37 2.92
CA GLY A 264 21.23 -1.11 2.03
C GLY A 264 21.70 -2.49 1.56
N TYR A 265 22.83 -3.00 2.03
CA TYR A 265 23.38 -4.29 1.62
C TYR A 265 22.86 -5.46 2.46
N ASP A 266 22.18 -6.44 1.85
CA ASP A 266 21.82 -7.71 2.50
C ASP A 266 22.93 -8.75 2.24
N LYS A 267 23.59 -9.19 3.31
CA LYS A 267 24.64 -10.23 3.25
C LYS A 267 24.08 -11.62 2.93
N GLN A 268 22.81 -11.89 3.21
CA GLN A 268 22.18 -13.20 3.02
C GLN A 268 21.88 -13.46 1.54
N SER A 269 21.41 -12.44 0.81
CA SER A 269 21.13 -12.51 -0.63
C SER A 269 22.23 -11.89 -1.50
N GLN A 270 23.23 -11.23 -0.91
CA GLN A 270 24.31 -10.49 -1.60
C GLN A 270 23.79 -9.36 -2.49
N THR A 271 22.69 -8.71 -2.09
CA THR A 271 21.96 -7.72 -2.90
C THR A 271 21.80 -6.36 -2.21
N TRP A 272 21.49 -5.35 -3.01
CA TRP A 272 21.44 -3.93 -2.62
C TRP A 272 20.02 -3.43 -2.28
N ASP A 273 19.23 -4.29 -1.63
CA ASP A 273 17.80 -4.11 -1.41
C ASP A 273 17.27 -4.39 0.00
N LEU A 274 18.13 -4.65 1.01
CA LEU A 274 17.76 -4.91 2.42
C LEU A 274 16.68 -3.95 2.94
N VAL A 275 16.86 -2.67 2.64
CA VAL A 275 16.02 -1.55 3.10
C VAL A 275 15.12 -0.97 2.00
N THR A 276 15.13 -1.48 0.76
CA THR A 276 14.41 -0.85 -0.38
C THR A 276 12.93 -0.62 -0.05
N ASN A 277 12.50 0.65 0.00
CA ASN A 277 11.14 0.98 0.43
C ASN A 277 10.09 0.75 -0.65
N VAL A 278 10.46 0.78 -1.93
CA VAL A 278 9.49 0.69 -3.03
C VAL A 278 10.06 -0.01 -4.26
N ASP A 279 9.24 -0.87 -4.86
CA ASP A 279 9.44 -1.40 -6.20
C ASP A 279 8.32 -0.83 -7.09
N ALA A 280 8.64 0.20 -7.87
CA ALA A 280 7.66 0.89 -8.71
C ALA A 280 7.12 -0.03 -9.83
N LEU A 281 7.94 -0.95 -10.37
CA LEU A 281 7.48 -1.89 -11.41
C LEU A 281 6.65 -3.02 -10.78
N GLY A 282 7.09 -3.59 -9.65
CA GLY A 282 6.29 -4.53 -8.87
C GLY A 282 4.95 -3.93 -8.42
N PHE A 283 4.91 -2.64 -8.11
CA PHE A 283 3.66 -1.94 -7.79
C PHE A 283 2.76 -1.77 -9.01
N GLU A 284 3.27 -1.28 -10.15
CA GLU A 284 2.44 -0.97 -11.32
C GLU A 284 2.07 -2.18 -12.17
N LEU A 285 2.84 -3.26 -12.11
CA LEU A 285 2.60 -4.52 -12.84
C LEU A 285 2.00 -5.63 -11.96
N GLY A 286 1.80 -5.39 -10.65
CA GLY A 286 1.24 -6.37 -9.72
C GLY A 286 -0.16 -6.87 -10.13
N LEU A 287 -0.33 -8.20 -10.16
CA LEU A 287 -1.51 -8.89 -10.69
C LEU A 287 -2.67 -9.00 -9.67
N ASN A 288 -2.44 -8.57 -8.43
CA ASN A 288 -3.48 -8.38 -7.42
C ASN A 288 -3.03 -7.34 -6.38
N LEU A 289 -3.99 -6.88 -5.59
CA LEU A 289 -3.78 -5.84 -4.58
C LEU A 289 -2.70 -6.22 -3.54
N LYS A 290 -2.54 -7.50 -3.17
CA LYS A 290 -1.45 -7.89 -2.25
C LYS A 290 -0.06 -7.78 -2.91
N GLU A 291 0.12 -8.29 -4.12
CA GLU A 291 1.40 -8.19 -4.85
C GLU A 291 1.83 -6.72 -5.07
N SER A 292 0.85 -5.83 -5.27
CA SER A 292 1.12 -4.39 -5.34
C SER A 292 1.48 -3.81 -3.97
N LEU A 293 0.70 -4.09 -2.91
CA LEU A 293 0.98 -3.58 -1.56
C LEU A 293 2.30 -4.11 -0.97
N ASP A 294 2.71 -5.34 -1.29
CA ASP A 294 4.03 -5.88 -0.93
C ASP A 294 5.19 -5.15 -1.65
N SER A 295 4.88 -4.30 -2.64
CA SER A 295 5.83 -3.49 -3.42
C SER A 295 5.79 -2.00 -3.06
N TRP A 296 4.87 -1.55 -2.20
CA TRP A 296 4.70 -0.15 -1.80
C TRP A 296 4.99 0.07 -0.32
N ASN A 297 5.82 1.07 0.00
CA ASN A 297 6.18 1.46 1.36
C ASN A 297 6.54 0.23 2.24
N ARG A 298 7.45 -0.60 1.72
CA ARG A 298 7.87 -1.90 2.28
C ARG A 298 8.31 -1.78 3.74
N GLY A 299 8.93 -0.67 4.13
CA GLY A 299 9.25 -0.37 5.53
C GLY A 299 8.01 -0.33 6.42
N THR A 300 7.00 0.44 6.02
CA THR A 300 5.70 0.50 6.72
C THR A 300 5.00 -0.86 6.73
N MET A 301 5.06 -1.62 5.64
CA MET A 301 4.50 -2.97 5.57
C MET A 301 5.23 -3.97 6.48
N LYS A 302 6.57 -3.88 6.62
CA LYS A 302 7.35 -4.63 7.63
C LYS A 302 6.91 -4.27 9.05
N TRP A 303 6.79 -2.97 9.39
CA TRP A 303 6.34 -2.50 10.70
C TRP A 303 4.93 -2.96 11.05
N LEU A 304 3.94 -2.65 10.21
CA LEU A 304 2.55 -3.04 10.39
C LEU A 304 2.40 -4.56 10.58
N ARG A 305 3.26 -5.34 9.91
CA ARG A 305 3.31 -6.80 10.08
C ARG A 305 3.84 -7.19 11.46
N HIS A 306 4.99 -6.64 11.86
CA HIS A 306 5.71 -6.93 13.10
C HIS A 306 4.94 -6.51 14.35
N VAL A 307 4.30 -5.33 14.36
CA VAL A 307 3.67 -4.75 15.57
C VAL A 307 2.15 -4.97 15.66
N VAL A 308 1.46 -5.28 14.55
CA VAL A 308 0.00 -5.59 14.57
C VAL A 308 -0.33 -6.93 13.95
N TYR A 309 -0.05 -7.14 12.66
CA TYR A 309 -0.63 -8.26 11.90
C TYR A 309 -0.34 -9.62 12.53
N GLU A 310 0.90 -9.86 12.98
CA GLU A 310 1.31 -11.13 13.59
C GLU A 310 1.04 -11.19 15.10
N ARG A 311 0.70 -10.06 15.73
CA ARG A 311 0.42 -9.95 17.17
C ARG A 311 -1.04 -10.18 17.52
N VAL A 312 -1.97 -9.80 16.64
CA VAL A 312 -3.41 -9.87 16.92
C VAL A 312 -4.07 -11.12 16.33
N ASN A 313 -5.27 -11.43 16.85
CA ASN A 313 -6.07 -12.60 16.48
C ASN A 313 -6.25 -12.71 14.95
N PRO A 314 -6.07 -13.91 14.34
CA PRO A 314 -6.20 -14.14 12.90
C PRO A 314 -7.50 -13.64 12.24
N SER A 315 -8.62 -13.61 12.97
CA SER A 315 -9.89 -13.13 12.45
C SER A 315 -9.92 -11.62 12.19
N ILE A 316 -9.24 -10.82 13.02
CA ILE A 316 -9.27 -9.34 12.94
C ILE A 316 -8.02 -8.72 12.29
N ARG A 317 -6.91 -9.47 12.17
CA ARG A 317 -5.59 -8.89 11.82
C ARG A 317 -5.52 -8.05 10.55
N THR A 318 -6.37 -8.31 9.55
CA THR A 318 -6.44 -7.42 8.37
C THR A 318 -7.04 -6.06 8.76
N VAL A 319 -8.21 -6.04 9.39
CA VAL A 319 -8.89 -4.79 9.79
C VAL A 319 -8.04 -4.02 10.80
N ALA A 320 -7.47 -4.69 11.80
CA ALA A 320 -6.59 -4.06 12.80
C ALA A 320 -5.34 -3.43 12.17
N THR A 321 -4.72 -4.09 11.18
CA THR A 321 -3.57 -3.55 10.44
C THR A 321 -3.95 -2.30 9.63
N TYR A 322 -5.11 -2.33 8.95
CA TYR A 322 -5.61 -1.19 8.19
C TYR A 322 -6.03 -0.02 9.10
N ALA A 323 -6.61 -0.29 10.27
CA ALA A 323 -6.93 0.74 11.27
C ALA A 323 -5.66 1.40 11.86
N MET A 324 -4.64 0.61 12.21
CA MET A 324 -3.34 1.15 12.63
C MET A 324 -2.70 2.01 11.53
N SER A 325 -2.77 1.56 10.28
CA SER A 325 -2.31 2.34 9.12
C SER A 325 -3.06 3.68 8.99
N ALA A 326 -4.38 3.71 9.19
CA ALA A 326 -5.15 4.95 9.13
C ALA A 326 -4.69 5.96 10.19
N ILE A 327 -4.68 5.55 11.46
CA ILE A 327 -4.29 6.41 12.60
C ILE A 327 -2.86 6.94 12.44
N TRP A 328 -1.94 6.12 11.91
CA TRP A 328 -0.55 6.51 11.66
C TRP A 328 -0.40 7.61 10.60
N HIS A 329 -1.28 7.66 9.58
CA HIS A 329 -1.27 8.73 8.57
C HIS A 329 -1.97 10.01 9.05
N GLY A 330 -2.91 9.94 9.99
CA GLY A 330 -3.57 11.09 10.61
C GLY A 330 -5.10 11.00 10.60
N TYR A 331 -5.78 12.13 10.82
CA TYR A 331 -7.22 12.19 11.09
C TYR A 331 -8.08 12.70 9.91
N TYR A 332 -7.50 12.85 8.72
CA TYR A 332 -8.22 13.26 7.52
C TYR A 332 -9.17 12.13 7.03
N PRO A 333 -10.46 12.42 6.74
CA PRO A 333 -11.46 11.39 6.41
C PRO A 333 -11.07 10.47 5.24
N GLY A 334 -10.39 11.01 4.23
CA GLY A 334 -9.92 10.29 3.06
C GLY A 334 -8.96 9.12 3.37
N TYR A 335 -8.20 9.20 4.47
CA TYR A 335 -7.41 8.06 4.97
C TYR A 335 -8.32 6.91 5.43
N TYR A 336 -9.32 7.20 6.26
CA TYR A 336 -10.23 6.19 6.82
C TYR A 336 -11.04 5.50 5.73
N ILE A 337 -11.56 6.25 4.75
CA ILE A 337 -12.24 5.68 3.58
C ILE A 337 -11.28 4.72 2.84
N THR A 338 -10.08 5.17 2.51
CA THR A 338 -9.08 4.38 1.76
C THR A 338 -8.69 3.10 2.49
N PHE A 339 -8.37 3.18 3.78
CA PHE A 339 -7.89 2.01 4.54
C PHE A 339 -9.03 1.04 4.90
N LEU A 340 -10.25 1.54 5.15
CA LEU A 340 -11.44 0.68 5.30
C LEU A 340 -11.70 -0.10 4.01
N SER A 341 -11.79 0.60 2.87
CA SER A 341 -11.95 -0.02 1.54
C SER A 341 -10.80 -1.00 1.25
N GLY A 342 -9.55 -0.61 1.48
CA GLY A 342 -8.37 -1.46 1.30
C GLY A 342 -8.44 -2.77 2.09
N SER A 343 -9.00 -2.75 3.31
CA SER A 343 -9.21 -3.95 4.12
C SER A 343 -10.20 -4.94 3.49
N VAL A 344 -11.28 -4.43 2.88
CA VAL A 344 -12.29 -5.22 2.16
C VAL A 344 -11.72 -5.74 0.84
N PHE A 345 -11.19 -4.88 -0.01
CA PHE A 345 -10.64 -5.25 -1.32
C PHE A 345 -9.48 -6.24 -1.19
N THR A 346 -8.59 -6.09 -0.19
CA THR A 346 -7.51 -7.07 0.03
C THR A 346 -8.07 -8.43 0.47
N SER A 347 -9.15 -8.44 1.25
CA SER A 347 -9.81 -9.68 1.68
C SER A 347 -10.53 -10.40 0.55
N VAL A 348 -11.13 -9.65 -0.39
CA VAL A 348 -11.71 -10.20 -1.63
C VAL A 348 -10.62 -10.68 -2.59
N ALA A 349 -9.60 -9.86 -2.85
CA ALA A 349 -8.50 -10.20 -3.77
C ALA A 349 -7.78 -11.50 -3.38
N ARG A 350 -7.55 -11.73 -2.08
CA ARG A 350 -7.00 -13.01 -1.57
C ARG A 350 -7.91 -14.21 -1.84
N GLN A 351 -9.23 -14.05 -1.76
CA GLN A 351 -10.18 -15.11 -2.10
C GLN A 351 -10.22 -15.38 -3.61
N VAL A 352 -10.22 -14.34 -4.45
CA VAL A 352 -10.12 -14.48 -5.92
C VAL A 352 -8.82 -15.20 -6.31
N ARG A 353 -7.67 -14.78 -5.76
CA ARG A 353 -6.36 -15.41 -6.03
C ARG A 353 -6.30 -16.87 -5.57
N LYS A 354 -7.05 -17.26 -4.53
CA LYS A 354 -7.13 -18.63 -4.00
C LYS A 354 -8.11 -19.54 -4.76
N ILE A 355 -9.25 -19.00 -5.21
CA ILE A 355 -10.38 -19.80 -5.73
C ILE A 355 -10.47 -19.74 -7.27
N VAL A 356 -10.20 -18.59 -7.86
CA VAL A 356 -10.38 -18.36 -9.31
C VAL A 356 -9.09 -18.65 -10.08
N ARG A 357 -7.91 -18.20 -9.60
CA ARG A 357 -6.62 -18.43 -10.28
C ARG A 357 -6.35 -19.90 -10.68
N PRO A 358 -6.64 -20.92 -9.85
CA PRO A 358 -6.38 -22.32 -10.22
C PRO A 358 -7.09 -22.78 -11.50
N LEU A 359 -8.17 -22.11 -11.91
CA LEU A 359 -8.93 -22.44 -13.11
C LEU A 359 -8.24 -22.01 -14.42
N PHE A 360 -7.27 -21.09 -14.35
CA PHE A 360 -6.65 -20.45 -15.52
C PHE A 360 -5.16 -20.77 -15.68
N VAL A 361 -4.46 -21.21 -14.62
CA VAL A 361 -2.99 -21.37 -14.64
C VAL A 361 -2.47 -22.61 -15.36
N ASN A 362 -3.33 -23.60 -15.64
CA ASN A 362 -2.93 -24.88 -16.23
C ASN A 362 -2.71 -24.78 -17.75
N ASP A 363 -3.32 -23.80 -18.42
CA ASP A 363 -3.10 -23.49 -19.84
C ASP A 363 -2.36 -22.15 -19.98
N ARG A 364 -1.42 -22.07 -20.93
CA ARG A 364 -0.57 -20.88 -21.11
C ARG A 364 -1.37 -19.67 -21.60
N SER A 365 -2.34 -19.87 -22.49
CA SER A 365 -3.13 -18.80 -23.09
C SER A 365 -4.17 -18.27 -22.11
N LEU A 366 -4.90 -19.15 -21.43
CA LEU A 366 -5.82 -18.79 -20.34
C LEU A 366 -5.10 -18.09 -19.19
N LYS A 367 -3.88 -18.51 -18.85
CA LYS A 367 -3.03 -17.82 -17.86
C LYS A 367 -2.69 -16.40 -18.29
N LEU A 368 -2.26 -16.19 -19.54
CA LEU A 368 -1.94 -14.85 -20.06
C LEU A 368 -3.16 -13.93 -20.06
N VAL A 369 -4.32 -14.43 -20.48
CA VAL A 369 -5.60 -13.70 -20.42
C VAL A 369 -5.97 -13.35 -18.97
N TYR A 370 -5.88 -14.31 -18.04
CA TYR A 370 -6.14 -14.09 -16.62
C TYR A 370 -5.18 -13.07 -15.99
N ASP A 371 -3.87 -13.17 -16.27
CA ASP A 371 -2.87 -12.25 -15.73
C ASP A 371 -3.09 -10.82 -16.28
N PHE A 372 -3.41 -10.65 -17.57
CA PHE A 372 -3.76 -9.34 -18.16
C PHE A 372 -5.00 -8.72 -17.51
N PHE A 373 -6.12 -9.46 -17.44
CA PHE A 373 -7.35 -8.91 -16.85
C PHE A 373 -7.23 -8.67 -15.34
N THR A 374 -6.47 -9.49 -14.60
CA THR A 374 -6.25 -9.26 -13.16
C THR A 374 -5.28 -8.13 -12.88
N TRP A 375 -4.24 -7.91 -13.71
CA TRP A 375 -3.43 -6.69 -13.69
C TRP A 375 -4.29 -5.43 -13.93
N LEU A 376 -5.07 -5.41 -15.01
CA LEU A 376 -5.90 -4.26 -15.39
C LEU A 376 -6.97 -3.94 -14.32
N THR A 377 -7.64 -4.98 -13.81
CA THR A 377 -8.57 -4.84 -12.68
C THR A 377 -7.86 -4.30 -11.43
N THR A 378 -6.61 -4.72 -11.17
CA THR A 378 -5.82 -4.24 -10.03
C THR A 378 -5.43 -2.78 -10.19
N ARG A 379 -5.09 -2.29 -11.40
CA ARG A 379 -4.88 -0.85 -11.65
C ARG A 379 -6.12 -0.03 -11.30
N PHE A 380 -7.28 -0.42 -11.84
CA PHE A 380 -8.55 0.29 -11.58
C PHE A 380 -8.95 0.23 -10.10
N VAL A 381 -8.85 -0.93 -9.44
CA VAL A 381 -9.19 -1.07 -8.01
C VAL A 381 -8.22 -0.28 -7.12
N ILE A 382 -6.92 -0.24 -7.43
CA ILE A 382 -5.96 0.58 -6.68
C ILE A 382 -6.33 2.06 -6.81
N ALA A 383 -6.49 2.57 -8.04
CA ALA A 383 -6.85 3.97 -8.26
C ALA A 383 -8.18 4.35 -7.60
N TYR A 384 -9.20 3.49 -7.71
CA TYR A 384 -10.51 3.64 -7.10
C TYR A 384 -10.47 3.62 -5.56
N VAL A 385 -9.55 2.86 -4.95
CA VAL A 385 -9.38 2.84 -3.48
C VAL A 385 -8.52 4.00 -2.98
N THR A 386 -7.49 4.41 -3.73
CA THR A 386 -6.50 5.37 -3.23
C THR A 386 -6.80 6.83 -3.55
N PHE A 387 -7.72 7.18 -4.45
CA PHE A 387 -8.00 8.60 -4.73
C PHE A 387 -8.41 9.37 -3.47
N SER A 388 -9.17 8.76 -2.56
CA SER A 388 -9.57 9.38 -1.28
C SER A 388 -8.37 9.69 -0.37
N PHE A 389 -7.28 8.90 -0.43
CA PHE A 389 -6.05 9.16 0.32
C PHE A 389 -5.28 10.37 -0.22
N ILE A 390 -5.47 10.72 -1.49
CA ILE A 390 -4.82 11.90 -2.09
C ILE A 390 -5.71 13.14 -1.96
N ILE A 391 -7.04 12.97 -2.06
CA ILE A 391 -8.03 14.04 -1.89
C ILE A 391 -8.13 14.52 -0.43
N LEU A 392 -7.98 13.61 0.55
CA LEU A 392 -8.18 13.81 2.00
C LEU A 392 -9.60 14.21 2.45
N ASP A 393 -10.29 15.03 1.66
CA ASP A 393 -11.64 15.55 1.90
C ASP A 393 -12.72 14.46 1.86
N PHE A 394 -13.69 14.51 2.79
CA PHE A 394 -14.81 13.56 2.83
C PHE A 394 -15.77 13.74 1.64
N THR A 395 -16.34 14.94 1.49
CA THR A 395 -17.43 15.18 0.54
C THR A 395 -17.05 14.94 -0.93
N PRO A 396 -15.91 15.44 -1.45
CA PRO A 396 -15.47 15.13 -2.82
C PRO A 396 -15.18 13.63 -3.01
N SER A 397 -14.62 12.97 -1.99
CA SER A 397 -14.37 11.52 -2.05
C SER A 397 -15.68 10.72 -2.21
N ILE A 398 -16.69 11.00 -1.37
CA ILE A 398 -17.99 10.31 -1.43
C ILE A 398 -18.74 10.65 -2.72
N LEU A 399 -18.72 11.92 -3.16
CA LEU A 399 -19.32 12.32 -4.44
C LEU A 399 -18.68 11.57 -5.62
N LEU A 400 -17.35 11.45 -5.66
CA LEU A 400 -16.68 10.68 -6.70
C LEU A 400 -17.02 9.19 -6.63
N TYR A 401 -17.09 8.58 -5.44
CA TYR A 401 -17.55 7.18 -5.29
C TYR A 401 -18.97 6.98 -5.85
N LEU A 402 -19.90 7.90 -5.58
CA LEU A 402 -21.27 7.86 -6.11
C LEU A 402 -21.32 8.09 -7.63
N ARG A 403 -20.51 9.00 -8.18
CA ARG A 403 -20.39 9.23 -9.64
C ARG A 403 -19.64 8.10 -10.37
N LEU A 404 -18.93 7.25 -9.62
CA LEU A 404 -18.41 5.94 -10.05
C LEU A 404 -19.33 4.77 -9.64
N TYR A 405 -20.60 5.06 -9.31
CA TYR A 405 -21.69 4.13 -9.00
C TYR A 405 -21.39 3.11 -7.89
N CYS A 406 -20.43 3.41 -7.00
CA CYS A 406 -19.89 2.47 -6.01
C CYS A 406 -19.51 1.09 -6.61
N CYS A 407 -19.22 1.02 -7.92
CA CYS A 407 -19.26 -0.23 -8.68
C CYS A 407 -18.33 -1.33 -8.15
N PHE A 408 -17.07 -0.99 -7.85
CA PHE A 408 -16.13 -1.94 -7.28
C PHE A 408 -16.47 -2.34 -5.84
N HIS A 409 -17.14 -1.47 -5.05
CA HIS A 409 -17.60 -1.84 -3.71
C HIS A 409 -18.72 -2.88 -3.80
N PHE A 410 -19.73 -2.67 -4.65
CA PHE A 410 -20.78 -3.67 -4.89
C PHE A 410 -20.22 -4.99 -5.44
N ALA A 411 -19.27 -4.93 -6.38
CA ALA A 411 -18.59 -6.12 -6.89
C ALA A 411 -17.80 -6.87 -5.80
N ALA A 412 -17.12 -6.14 -4.90
CA ALA A 412 -16.40 -6.73 -3.76
C ALA A 412 -17.35 -7.42 -2.77
N PHE A 413 -18.43 -6.76 -2.36
CA PHE A 413 -19.42 -7.37 -1.46
C PHE A 413 -20.10 -8.58 -2.11
N GLY A 414 -20.51 -8.50 -3.38
CA GLY A 414 -21.04 -9.65 -4.13
C GLY A 414 -20.06 -10.82 -4.17
N ALA A 415 -18.78 -10.55 -4.42
CA ALA A 415 -17.72 -11.56 -4.41
C ALA A 415 -17.52 -12.22 -3.02
N MET A 416 -17.67 -11.47 -1.91
CA MET A 416 -17.60 -12.04 -0.55
C MET A 416 -18.64 -13.14 -0.32
N PHE A 417 -19.85 -13.00 -0.87
CA PHE A 417 -20.92 -14.01 -0.75
C PHE A 417 -20.86 -15.10 -1.84
N ALA A 418 -20.36 -14.78 -3.03
CA ALA A 418 -20.30 -15.71 -4.16
C ALA A 418 -19.10 -16.68 -4.10
N LEU A 419 -17.91 -16.19 -3.75
CA LEU A 419 -16.67 -16.99 -3.77
C LEU A 419 -16.71 -18.22 -2.83
N PRO A 420 -17.26 -18.14 -1.60
CA PRO A 420 -17.41 -19.33 -0.74
C PRO A 420 -18.34 -20.40 -1.35
N LYS A 421 -19.43 -19.98 -2.01
CA LYS A 421 -20.37 -20.87 -2.70
C LYS A 421 -19.70 -21.55 -3.91
N LEU A 422 -18.96 -20.78 -4.72
CA LEU A 422 -18.17 -21.30 -5.83
C LEU A 422 -17.10 -22.31 -5.36
N SER A 423 -16.38 -21.99 -4.28
CA SER A 423 -15.37 -22.87 -3.67
C SER A 423 -15.97 -24.22 -3.22
N LYS A 424 -17.17 -24.21 -2.61
CA LYS A 424 -17.89 -25.44 -2.26
C LYS A 424 -18.31 -26.23 -3.51
N HIS A 425 -18.84 -25.57 -4.54
CA HIS A 425 -19.23 -26.22 -5.79
C HIS A 425 -18.03 -26.88 -6.50
N LEU A 426 -16.91 -26.16 -6.64
CA LEU A 426 -15.68 -26.66 -7.29
C LEU A 426 -15.11 -27.89 -6.56
N LYS A 427 -15.07 -27.87 -5.23
CA LYS A 427 -14.67 -29.04 -4.42
C LYS A 427 -15.59 -30.25 -4.67
N ASN A 428 -16.90 -30.04 -4.61
CA ASN A 428 -17.89 -31.10 -4.85
C ASN A 428 -17.84 -31.68 -6.27
N ARG A 429 -17.39 -30.89 -7.27
CA ARG A 429 -17.12 -31.36 -8.62
C ARG A 429 -15.85 -32.22 -8.66
N GLY A 430 -14.75 -31.75 -8.06
CA GLY A 430 -13.48 -32.47 -7.99
C GLY A 430 -13.58 -33.84 -7.31
N THR A 431 -14.34 -33.95 -6.21
CA THR A 431 -14.55 -35.24 -5.52
C THR A 431 -15.43 -36.21 -6.30
N ARG A 432 -16.23 -35.74 -7.27
CA ARG A 432 -17.10 -36.59 -8.11
C ARG A 432 -16.37 -37.15 -9.35
N THR A 433 -15.16 -36.69 -9.64
CA THR A 433 -14.34 -37.12 -10.80
C THR A 433 -13.16 -38.02 -10.40
N GLN A 434 -12.98 -38.29 -9.11
CA GLN A 434 -12.07 -39.35 -8.63
C GLN A 434 -12.78 -40.71 -8.73
N PRO A 435 -12.24 -41.71 -9.44
CA PRO A 435 -12.74 -43.07 -9.35
C PRO A 435 -12.58 -43.60 -7.92
N GLN A 436 -13.62 -44.23 -7.37
CA GLN A 436 -13.43 -44.99 -6.13
C GLN A 436 -12.49 -46.17 -6.40
N PRO A 437 -11.50 -46.45 -5.53
CA PRO A 437 -10.76 -47.71 -5.62
C PRO A 437 -11.76 -48.85 -5.41
N ALA A 438 -11.83 -49.77 -6.37
CA ALA A 438 -12.87 -50.81 -6.37
C ALA A 438 -12.73 -51.70 -5.13
N THR A 439 -13.69 -51.60 -4.21
CA THR A 439 -13.79 -52.46 -3.02
C THR A 439 -13.91 -53.91 -3.47
N ARG A 440 -12.84 -54.70 -3.31
CA ARG A 440 -12.92 -56.15 -3.44
C ARG A 440 -13.85 -56.66 -2.35
N VAL A 441 -15.07 -57.04 -2.73
CA VAL A 441 -15.96 -57.81 -1.88
C VAL A 441 -15.32 -59.18 -1.69
N VAL A 442 -14.78 -59.43 -0.50
CA VAL A 442 -14.41 -60.78 -0.08
C VAL A 442 -15.69 -61.43 0.44
N THR A 443 -16.30 -62.28 -0.38
CA THR A 443 -17.36 -63.18 0.05
C THR A 443 -16.72 -64.39 0.74
N ASP A 444 -16.91 -64.52 2.05
CA ASP A 444 -16.59 -65.76 2.75
C ASP A 444 -17.43 -66.91 2.18
N ALA A 445 -16.78 -68.04 1.91
CA ALA A 445 -17.42 -69.27 1.46
C ALA A 445 -16.81 -70.46 2.21
N GLN A 446 -17.62 -71.14 3.03
CA GLN A 446 -17.28 -72.46 3.58
C GLN A 446 -17.86 -73.59 2.71
N PRO A 447 -17.27 -74.80 2.75
CA PRO A 447 -17.17 -75.61 1.55
C PRO A 447 -18.18 -76.76 1.46
N GLN A 448 -18.51 -77.15 0.22
CA GLN A 448 -19.01 -78.48 -0.07
C GLN A 448 -18.39 -79.04 -1.36
N LYS A 449 -18.31 -80.38 -1.41
CA LYS A 449 -17.83 -81.19 -2.55
C LYS A 449 -18.94 -81.20 -3.65
N ASP A 450 -18.72 -81.60 -4.90
CA ASP A 450 -17.85 -82.68 -5.37
C ASP A 450 -17.60 -82.64 -6.91
N LYS A 451 -16.46 -83.21 -7.33
CA LYS A 451 -16.12 -83.80 -8.67
C LYS A 451 -16.21 -83.04 -10.03
N THR A 452 -15.23 -83.42 -10.87
CA THR A 452 -15.20 -83.56 -12.34
C THR A 452 -15.11 -82.35 -13.30
N GLU A 453 -13.87 -82.19 -13.81
CA GLU A 453 -13.42 -81.83 -15.18
C GLU A 453 -14.21 -82.43 -16.39
N PRO A 454 -13.88 -82.09 -17.68
CA PRO A 454 -13.32 -80.84 -18.27
C PRO A 454 -13.96 -80.46 -19.65
N LYS A 455 -13.27 -79.59 -20.44
CA LYS A 455 -13.43 -79.20 -21.89
C LYS A 455 -14.12 -77.84 -22.12
N LYS A 456 -13.53 -76.90 -22.90
CA LYS A 456 -13.28 -76.82 -24.37
C LYS A 456 -14.59 -76.67 -25.18
N ASP A 457 -14.70 -75.86 -26.25
CA ASP A 457 -13.68 -75.20 -27.08
C ASP A 457 -14.25 -73.97 -27.87
N THR A 458 -13.36 -73.18 -28.47
CA THR A 458 -13.49 -72.41 -29.74
C THR A 458 -14.60 -71.35 -29.98
N ALA A 459 -14.10 -70.14 -30.31
CA ALA A 459 -14.73 -68.90 -30.80
C ALA A 459 -15.56 -68.93 -32.11
N GLN A 460 -16.25 -67.81 -32.43
CA GLN A 460 -16.16 -67.13 -33.75
C GLN A 460 -16.85 -65.72 -33.80
N THR A 461 -16.48 -64.94 -34.84
CA THR A 461 -16.99 -63.61 -35.30
C THR A 461 -18.05 -63.80 -36.43
N PRO A 462 -18.59 -62.79 -37.18
CA PRO A 462 -18.28 -61.34 -37.32
C PRO A 462 -19.51 -60.37 -37.33
N ALA A 463 -19.28 -59.14 -37.80
CA ALA A 463 -20.16 -57.95 -37.79
C ALA A 463 -21.21 -57.84 -38.92
N THR A 464 -22.04 -56.77 -38.89
CA THR A 464 -22.64 -56.14 -40.09
C THR A 464 -22.92 -54.64 -39.85
N GLU A 465 -23.07 -53.86 -40.93
CA GLU A 465 -23.15 -52.38 -40.98
C GLU A 465 -24.25 -51.93 -41.97
N VAL A 466 -25.04 -50.88 -41.67
CA VAL A 466 -26.00 -50.21 -42.59
C VAL A 466 -26.14 -48.71 -42.26
N THR A 467 -26.46 -47.83 -43.24
CA THR A 467 -26.45 -46.35 -43.09
C THR A 467 -27.61 -45.58 -43.76
N LYS A 468 -27.94 -44.36 -43.22
CA LYS A 468 -28.55 -43.16 -43.89
C LYS A 468 -30.04 -43.26 -44.40
N PRO A 469 -30.72 -42.19 -44.97
CA PRO A 469 -30.56 -40.71 -44.92
C PRO A 469 -31.86 -39.77 -44.85
N ILE A 470 -31.70 -38.53 -44.32
CA ILE A 470 -32.14 -37.16 -44.82
C ILE A 470 -33.63 -36.74 -45.14
N LYS A 471 -34.09 -35.61 -44.53
CA LYS A 471 -34.82 -34.38 -45.06
C LYS A 471 -35.17 -33.41 -43.87
N LYS A 472 -35.50 -32.10 -43.90
CA LYS A 472 -35.95 -31.00 -44.83
C LYS A 472 -37.47 -30.91 -45.15
N GLU A 473 -38.17 -29.74 -45.17
CA GLU A 473 -37.78 -28.30 -45.05
C GLU A 473 -38.40 -27.56 -43.82
N SER A 474 -39.10 -26.40 -43.73
CA SER A 474 -39.74 -25.39 -44.64
C SER A 474 -39.93 -23.98 -43.96
N GLU A 475 -40.74 -23.05 -44.53
CA GLU A 475 -41.01 -21.63 -44.11
C GLU A 475 -42.47 -21.40 -43.58
N THR A 476 -43.02 -20.22 -43.19
CA THR A 476 -42.59 -18.77 -43.18
C THR A 476 -42.98 -18.10 -41.81
N THR A 477 -43.52 -16.88 -41.52
CA THR A 477 -44.08 -15.67 -42.22
C THR A 477 -44.08 -14.43 -41.25
N THR A 478 -44.50 -13.20 -41.65
CA THR A 478 -44.66 -12.00 -40.75
C THR A 478 -45.63 -10.93 -41.32
N PRO A 479 -46.20 -10.00 -40.51
CA PRO A 479 -46.80 -8.74 -40.99
C PRO A 479 -46.18 -7.43 -40.39
N LYS A 480 -46.50 -6.26 -41.00
CA LYS A 480 -45.99 -4.91 -40.64
C LYS A 480 -47.10 -3.83 -40.55
N ARG A 481 -46.89 -2.82 -39.70
CA ARG A 481 -47.35 -1.39 -39.70
C ARG A 481 -46.78 -0.72 -38.44
N GLY A 482 -46.50 0.59 -38.31
CA GLY A 482 -46.44 1.66 -39.30
C GLY A 482 -47.60 2.68 -39.24
N ASP A 483 -47.39 4.01 -39.31
CA ASP A 483 -46.16 4.83 -39.45
C ASP A 483 -46.41 6.29 -38.92
N ASP A 484 -45.41 7.20 -38.99
CA ASP A 484 -45.41 8.68 -38.76
C ASP A 484 -45.77 9.32 -37.38
N GLU A 485 -44.87 10.16 -36.82
CA GLU A 485 -45.08 11.62 -36.56
C GLU A 485 -43.80 12.33 -36.04
N SER A 486 -43.83 13.65 -35.74
CA SER A 486 -42.65 14.54 -35.79
C SER A 486 -42.29 15.39 -34.54
N TYR A 487 -40.97 15.64 -34.38
CA TYR A 487 -40.35 16.89 -33.91
C TYR A 487 -40.63 17.44 -32.47
N TYR A 488 -39.83 17.04 -31.47
CA TYR A 488 -39.08 17.93 -30.53
C TYR A 488 -38.36 17.10 -29.43
N GLY A 489 -37.13 17.47 -29.05
CA GLY A 489 -36.29 16.72 -28.10
C GLY A 489 -36.06 17.42 -26.74
N PRO A 490 -36.24 16.75 -25.58
CA PRO A 490 -36.11 17.38 -24.27
C PRO A 490 -34.66 17.35 -23.74
N LYS A 491 -33.82 18.31 -24.15
CA LYS A 491 -32.55 18.63 -23.46
C LYS A 491 -32.69 19.67 -22.33
N THR A 492 -33.91 20.18 -22.11
CA THR A 492 -34.24 21.22 -21.12
C THR A 492 -34.85 20.66 -19.83
N ALA A 493 -35.83 19.75 -19.92
CA ALA A 493 -36.60 19.25 -18.77
C ALA A 493 -35.74 18.70 -17.61
N THR A 494 -34.60 18.06 -17.91
CA THR A 494 -33.69 17.51 -16.89
C THR A 494 -32.97 18.59 -16.06
N LYS A 495 -32.92 19.85 -16.51
CA LYS A 495 -32.34 20.95 -15.71
C LYS A 495 -33.31 21.49 -14.67
N GLU A 496 -34.62 21.48 -14.95
CA GLU A 496 -35.62 22.09 -14.07
C GLU A 496 -35.98 21.20 -12.88
N LEU A 497 -36.11 19.88 -13.05
CA LEU A 497 -36.31 18.95 -11.91
C LEU A 497 -35.16 19.04 -10.89
N ILE A 498 -33.91 19.19 -11.35
CA ILE A 498 -32.71 19.24 -10.49
C ILE A 498 -32.57 20.58 -9.74
N SER A 499 -33.39 21.59 -10.06
CA SER A 499 -33.47 22.82 -9.25
C SER A 499 -34.10 22.57 -7.88
N HIS A 500 -34.94 21.55 -7.74
CA HIS A 500 -35.92 21.47 -6.67
C HIS A 500 -35.52 20.59 -5.47
N GLU A 501 -34.54 19.68 -5.63
CA GLU A 501 -34.20 18.71 -4.57
C GLU A 501 -33.06 19.13 -3.63
N TYR A 502 -31.97 19.74 -4.13
CA TYR A 502 -30.76 20.01 -3.31
C TYR A 502 -30.07 21.37 -3.61
N PRO A 503 -30.68 22.51 -3.24
CA PRO A 503 -30.07 23.83 -3.45
C PRO A 503 -28.77 24.06 -2.65
N GLU A 504 -28.66 23.53 -1.43
CA GLU A 504 -27.53 23.76 -0.51
C GLU A 504 -26.20 23.18 -1.02
N ILE A 505 -26.23 21.99 -1.63
CA ILE A 505 -25.05 21.36 -2.25
C ILE A 505 -24.52 22.25 -3.40
N LYS A 506 -25.44 22.96 -4.09
CA LYS A 506 -25.15 23.80 -5.25
C LYS A 506 -24.74 25.24 -4.91
N SER A 507 -24.91 25.68 -3.66
CA SER A 507 -24.33 26.93 -3.15
C SER A 507 -22.93 26.70 -2.60
N TYR A 508 -22.71 25.62 -1.83
CA TYR A 508 -21.39 25.23 -1.32
C TYR A 508 -20.35 25.09 -2.44
N LEU A 509 -20.69 24.35 -3.51
CA LEU A 509 -19.83 24.13 -4.67
C LEU A 509 -19.69 25.34 -5.62
N ARG A 510 -20.45 26.42 -5.43
CA ARG A 510 -20.38 27.63 -6.28
C ARG A 510 -19.52 28.74 -5.67
N ASN A 511 -19.30 28.71 -4.36
CA ASN A 511 -18.50 29.72 -3.66
C ASN A 511 -16.98 29.47 -3.78
N SER A 512 -16.56 28.24 -4.13
CA SER A 512 -15.19 27.92 -4.51
C SER A 512 -14.89 28.41 -5.94
N LYS A 513 -14.31 29.61 -6.08
CA LYS A 513 -13.87 30.15 -7.38
C LYS A 513 -12.62 29.41 -7.90
N PRO A 514 -12.61 28.91 -9.15
CA PRO A 514 -11.38 28.47 -9.81
C PRO A 514 -10.58 29.69 -10.34
N THR A 515 -9.29 29.75 -10.05
CA THR A 515 -8.36 30.74 -10.61
C THR A 515 -7.66 30.18 -11.86
N ASN A 516 -8.19 30.51 -13.03
CA ASN A 516 -7.61 30.15 -14.32
C ASN A 516 -6.40 31.03 -14.67
N ASP A 517 -5.25 30.79 -14.04
CA ASP A 517 -3.98 31.31 -14.54
C ASP A 517 -2.80 30.39 -14.20
N VAL A 518 -1.98 30.06 -15.21
CA VAL A 518 -0.89 29.07 -15.17
C VAL A 518 0.23 29.46 -14.20
N TRP A 519 0.29 30.73 -13.78
CA TRP A 519 1.27 31.24 -12.82
C TRP A 519 0.74 31.37 -11.37
N THR A 520 -0.58 31.32 -11.14
CA THR A 520 -1.14 31.40 -9.78
C THR A 520 -1.00 30.10 -8.98
N THR A 521 -0.89 28.97 -9.67
CA THR A 521 -0.70 27.64 -9.05
C THR A 521 0.66 27.46 -8.36
N TRP A 522 1.57 28.44 -8.45
CA TRP A 522 2.90 28.42 -7.83
C TRP A 522 3.09 29.44 -6.70
N THR A 523 2.14 30.35 -6.48
CA THR A 523 2.31 31.53 -5.58
C THR A 523 1.24 31.69 -4.50
N MET A 524 0.13 30.94 -4.55
CA MET A 524 -0.92 30.90 -3.51
C MET A 524 -0.50 30.21 -2.20
N ASN A 525 0.74 30.42 -1.75
CA ASN A 525 1.25 30.02 -0.43
C ASN A 525 2.43 30.91 0.05
N SER A 526 2.56 32.15 -0.45
CA SER A 526 3.62 33.09 -0.02
C SER A 526 3.26 34.58 -0.28
N ALA A 527 2.25 35.11 0.42
CA ALA A 527 1.83 36.52 0.28
C ALA A 527 1.26 37.15 1.57
N ALA A 528 2.03 37.13 2.67
CA ALA A 528 1.59 37.72 3.95
C ALA A 528 2.70 38.40 4.78
N MET A 529 3.79 38.88 4.16
CA MET A 529 4.82 39.69 4.85
C MET A 529 5.36 40.84 3.97
N ASN A 530 4.69 41.99 4.03
CA ASN A 530 5.30 43.33 4.16
C ASN A 530 4.21 44.42 4.22
N GLY A 531 4.30 45.33 5.20
CA GLY A 531 3.33 46.41 5.45
C GLY A 531 2.07 45.93 6.19
N ASN A 532 1.68 46.44 7.37
CA ASN A 532 2.02 47.73 8.00
C ASN A 532 2.32 47.60 9.49
N ALA A 533 3.22 48.44 10.00
CA ALA A 533 3.22 48.80 11.41
C ALA A 533 2.09 49.81 11.68
N VAL A 534 1.19 49.50 12.62
CA VAL A 534 0.24 50.46 13.18
C VAL A 534 0.60 50.67 14.64
N GLN A 535 0.69 51.93 15.06
CA GLN A 535 1.18 52.29 16.40
C GLN A 535 0.17 51.92 17.49
N LEU A 536 0.67 51.37 18.60
CA LEU A 536 0.02 51.56 19.89
C LEU A 536 0.06 53.05 20.25
N LYS A 537 -1.10 53.71 20.20
CA LYS A 537 -1.30 55.05 20.77
C LYS A 537 -2.63 55.12 21.50
N THR A 538 -2.51 55.24 22.82
CA THR A 538 -3.36 56.05 23.73
C THR A 538 -4.84 56.23 23.36
N GLY A 539 -5.68 55.53 24.11
CA GLY A 539 -7.13 55.72 24.22
C GLY A 539 -7.60 55.06 25.50
#